data_AF-A0A3N5ILQ3-F1
#
_entry.id   AF-A0A3N5ILQ3-F1
#
_cell.length_a   1.000
_cell.length_b   1.000
_cell.length_c   1.000
_cell.angle_alpha   90.00
_cell.angle_beta   90.00
_cell.angle_gamma   90.00
#
_symmetry.space_group_name_H-M   'P 1'
#
loop_
_entity.id
_entity.type
_entity.pdbx_description
1 polymer ?
#
loop_
_entity_poly.entity_id
_entity_poly.type
_entity_poly.pdbx_seq_one_letter_code
_entity_poly.pdbx_strand_id
1 'polypeptide(L)'
;MPCQSPEDVLRLVRDKNISFIQFWFTDILGLLKSFAVTPSELEEGMIEGMGFDGSSIEGFARIEESDMIAKPDPTTFQLVPWRQGERPVARLFCDILQPDGTPYPGDTRFAFKRLLARAMEKGYTFFVGPELEYFYFADNGEPRFLDSGGYFDSRPMDLGGDLRRETIFALQSMDIRVEYSHHEVAPSQHEIDLRYAEGLKMADMTMTYRIVVKEIARSRGVYATFMPKPVFGINGSGMHTHQSLFLGAKNAFFNPADPFHLSEIAKGYIAGLMRHAREMTAINNQWVNSYKRLVPGYEAPVYVSWARRNRSTMIRVPMYKPGKEQATRIEFRSPDPACNPYLSFAVQLAAGLAGIEGKYPIPDPIEEDIYEMNQKEREARGIQSLPGNLYEALQEVKKSTLVREALGDHIFEKFIVNKEIEWDRYRTHVSRYELEKYLPIL
;
A
#
# COMPACT_ATOMS: atom_id res chain seq x y z
N MET A 1 -3.79 2.37 26.65
CA MET A 1 -3.20 3.70 26.38
C MET A 1 -2.11 3.51 25.35
N PRO A 2 -2.01 4.39 24.33
CA PRO A 2 -0.91 4.31 23.38
C PRO A 2 0.40 4.61 24.11
N CYS A 3 1.40 3.74 23.96
CA CYS A 3 2.76 4.04 24.44
C CYS A 3 3.28 5.30 23.74
N GLN A 4 3.94 6.18 24.48
CA GLN A 4 4.61 7.35 23.91
C GLN A 4 6.12 7.30 24.14
N SER A 5 6.58 6.54 25.13
CA SER A 5 7.99 6.44 25.49
C SER A 5 8.46 4.99 25.70
N PRO A 6 9.78 4.74 25.71
CA PRO A 6 10.35 3.46 26.12
C PRO A 6 9.86 2.96 27.49
N GLU A 7 9.71 3.87 28.45
CA GLU A 7 9.27 3.53 29.81
C GLU A 7 7.83 3.00 29.82
N ASP A 8 6.96 3.55 28.96
CA ASP A 8 5.59 3.03 28.80
C ASP A 8 5.60 1.60 28.28
N VAL A 9 6.48 1.29 27.31
CA VAL A 9 6.63 -0.05 26.72
C VAL A 9 7.12 -1.04 27.78
N LEU A 10 8.19 -0.69 28.51
CA LEU A 10 8.76 -1.54 29.57
C LEU A 10 7.74 -1.82 30.67
N ARG A 11 6.96 -0.81 31.08
CA ARG A 11 5.87 -0.96 32.04
C ARG A 11 4.81 -1.93 31.52
N LEU A 12 4.31 -1.74 30.29
CA LEU A 12 3.28 -2.62 29.72
C LEU A 12 3.77 -4.06 29.54
N VAL A 13 5.02 -4.26 29.16
CA VAL A 13 5.63 -5.60 29.02
C VAL A 13 5.61 -6.35 30.35
N ARG A 14 5.94 -5.66 31.45
CA ARG A 14 5.87 -6.21 32.81
C ARG A 14 4.43 -6.47 33.24
N ASP A 15 3.57 -5.46 33.15
CA ASP A 15 2.19 -5.52 33.64
C ASP A 15 1.35 -6.60 32.93
N LYS A 16 1.64 -6.84 31.64
CA LYS A 16 0.94 -7.83 30.82
C LYS A 16 1.66 -9.18 30.74
N ASN A 17 2.74 -9.39 31.48
CA ASN A 17 3.54 -10.62 31.48
C ASN A 17 3.96 -11.08 30.07
N ILE A 18 4.38 -10.12 29.22
CA ILE A 18 4.74 -10.40 27.82
C ILE A 18 6.01 -11.25 27.77
N SER A 19 5.99 -12.31 26.96
CA SER A 19 7.09 -13.28 26.87
C SER A 19 8.11 -12.96 25.79
N PHE A 20 7.65 -12.36 24.69
CA PHE A 20 8.48 -11.96 23.57
C PHE A 20 7.96 -10.67 22.95
N ILE A 21 8.89 -9.85 22.48
CA ILE A 21 8.61 -8.62 21.77
C ILE A 21 9.21 -8.74 20.38
N GLN A 22 8.35 -8.71 19.36
CA GLN A 22 8.78 -8.77 17.97
C GLN A 22 9.15 -7.38 17.47
N PHE A 23 10.36 -7.25 16.95
CA PHE A 23 10.82 -6.05 16.27
C PHE A 23 10.52 -6.24 14.79
N TRP A 24 9.64 -5.40 14.25
CA TRP A 24 9.12 -5.47 12.90
C TRP A 24 9.74 -4.38 12.05
N PHE A 25 10.17 -4.71 10.85
CA PHE A 25 10.62 -3.73 9.86
C PHE A 25 10.27 -4.22 8.46
N THR A 26 10.45 -3.37 7.45
CA THR A 26 9.97 -3.65 6.09
C THR A 26 11.12 -3.50 5.10
N ASP A 27 11.28 -4.48 4.23
CA ASP A 27 12.26 -4.41 3.15
C ASP A 27 11.78 -3.53 1.97
N ILE A 28 12.64 -3.33 0.97
CA ILE A 28 12.31 -2.49 -0.20
C ILE A 28 11.09 -3.01 -0.94
N LEU A 29 10.87 -4.33 -0.94
CA LEU A 29 9.74 -4.98 -1.59
C LEU A 29 8.44 -4.94 -0.78
N GLY A 30 8.45 -4.33 0.40
CA GLY A 30 7.26 -4.22 1.22
C GLY A 30 6.94 -5.52 1.95
N LEU A 31 7.91 -6.41 2.11
CA LEU A 31 7.76 -7.62 2.92
C LEU A 31 8.14 -7.31 4.36
N LEU A 32 7.26 -7.72 5.28
CA LEU A 32 7.55 -7.62 6.71
C LEU A 32 8.67 -8.59 7.09
N LYS A 33 9.67 -8.08 7.79
CA LYS A 33 10.73 -8.83 8.46
C LYS A 33 10.55 -8.68 9.96
N SER A 34 11.00 -9.70 10.70
CA SER A 34 10.93 -9.64 12.16
C SER A 34 11.96 -10.54 12.82
N PHE A 35 12.44 -10.11 13.98
CA PHE A 35 13.05 -10.97 15.00
C PHE A 35 12.40 -10.68 16.36
N ALA A 36 12.67 -11.49 17.37
CA ALA A 36 12.07 -11.34 18.69
C ALA A 36 13.15 -11.20 19.77
N VAL A 37 12.87 -10.32 20.73
CA VAL A 37 13.67 -10.15 21.95
C VAL A 37 12.87 -10.60 23.18
N THR A 38 13.58 -11.03 24.22
CA THR A 38 12.99 -11.30 25.53
C THR A 38 12.86 -10.00 26.33
N PRO A 39 12.00 -9.96 27.37
CA PRO A 39 11.90 -8.79 28.24
C PRO A 39 13.22 -8.35 28.89
N SER A 40 14.19 -9.26 29.07
CA SER A 40 15.52 -8.94 29.60
C SER A 40 16.33 -8.03 28.68
N GLU A 41 16.25 -8.24 27.37
CA GLU A 41 17.00 -7.48 26.36
C GLU A 41 16.26 -6.20 25.95
N LEU A 42 14.99 -6.05 26.34
CA LEU A 42 14.14 -5.00 25.81
C LEU A 42 14.60 -3.60 26.24
N GLU A 43 15.12 -3.43 27.45
CA GLU A 43 15.57 -2.11 27.93
C GLU A 43 16.73 -1.59 27.08
N GLU A 44 17.77 -2.40 26.89
CA GLU A 44 18.89 -2.10 26.00
C GLU A 44 18.41 -1.94 24.55
N GLY A 45 17.57 -2.86 24.05
CA GLY A 45 17.01 -2.79 22.70
C GLY A 45 16.16 -1.53 22.45
N MET A 46 15.52 -0.95 23.46
CA MET A 46 14.82 0.33 23.34
C MET A 46 15.79 1.52 23.33
N ILE A 47 16.92 1.46 24.06
CA ILE A 47 17.91 2.55 24.19
C ILE A 47 18.89 2.56 23.01
N GLU A 48 19.44 1.43 22.64
CA GLU A 48 20.49 1.30 21.62
C GLU A 48 19.93 0.81 20.29
N GLY A 49 18.84 0.03 20.32
CA GLY A 49 18.38 -0.76 19.18
C GLY A 49 19.01 -2.15 19.21
N MET A 50 18.64 -3.00 18.26
CA MET A 50 19.19 -4.36 18.16
C MET A 50 19.90 -4.56 16.83
N GLY A 51 21.14 -5.05 16.90
CA GLY A 51 21.94 -5.38 15.73
C GLY A 51 21.35 -6.56 14.94
N PHE A 52 21.39 -6.49 13.62
CA PHE A 52 21.01 -7.61 12.73
C PHE A 52 21.80 -7.58 11.42
N ASP A 53 21.83 -8.73 10.73
CA ASP A 53 22.48 -8.87 9.42
C ASP A 53 21.62 -8.26 8.29
N GLY A 54 21.99 -7.07 7.85
CA GLY A 54 21.34 -6.35 6.74
C GLY A 54 21.51 -7.05 5.39
N SER A 55 22.59 -7.80 5.19
CA SER A 55 22.92 -8.42 3.90
C SER A 55 21.97 -9.53 3.48
N SER A 56 21.24 -10.09 4.46
CA SER A 56 20.27 -11.17 4.29
C SER A 56 18.85 -10.68 3.91
N ILE A 57 18.65 -9.37 3.71
CA ILE A 57 17.34 -8.79 3.41
C ILE A 57 17.26 -8.33 1.95
N GLU A 58 16.25 -8.79 1.21
CA GLU A 58 16.10 -8.44 -0.21
C GLU A 58 15.94 -6.93 -0.43
N GLY A 59 16.82 -6.34 -1.25
CA GLY A 59 16.88 -4.90 -1.49
C GLY A 59 18.01 -4.19 -0.73
N PHE A 60 18.52 -4.78 0.33
CA PHE A 60 19.78 -4.38 0.98
C PHE A 60 20.89 -5.13 0.25
N ALA A 61 21.61 -4.49 -0.66
CA ALA A 61 22.47 -5.25 -1.58
C ALA A 61 23.78 -5.70 -0.92
N ARG A 62 23.95 -7.03 -0.83
CA ARG A 62 25.20 -7.83 -0.93
C ARG A 62 26.40 -7.45 -0.03
N ILE A 63 26.76 -8.38 0.86
CA ILE A 63 28.03 -8.60 1.63
C ILE A 63 28.59 -7.42 2.44
N GLU A 64 28.61 -6.19 1.92
CA GLU A 64 29.31 -5.05 2.53
C GLU A 64 28.46 -4.25 3.54
N GLU A 65 27.16 -4.55 3.64
CA GLU A 65 26.20 -3.85 4.52
C GLU A 65 25.65 -4.80 5.61
N SER A 66 26.52 -5.58 6.26
CA SER A 66 26.08 -6.61 7.21
C SER A 66 25.55 -6.03 8.52
N ASP A 67 26.13 -4.97 9.06
CA ASP A 67 25.80 -4.54 10.42
C ASP A 67 24.81 -3.37 10.40
N MET A 68 23.56 -3.62 10.77
CA MET A 68 22.51 -2.62 10.89
C MET A 68 21.83 -2.70 12.26
N ILE A 69 21.19 -1.60 12.67
CA ILE A 69 20.48 -1.50 13.94
C ILE A 69 18.99 -1.33 13.66
N ALA A 70 18.16 -2.22 14.20
CA ALA A 70 16.71 -2.04 14.24
C ALA A 70 16.33 -1.29 15.52
N LYS A 71 15.92 -0.03 15.38
CA LYS A 71 15.55 0.87 16.46
C LYS A 71 14.03 0.89 16.65
N PRO A 72 13.47 0.28 17.71
CA PRO A 72 12.03 0.21 17.93
C PRO A 72 11.40 1.58 18.21
N ASP A 73 10.25 1.83 17.57
CA ASP A 73 9.42 3.02 17.76
C ASP A 73 8.35 2.73 18.82
N PRO A 74 8.45 3.32 20.04
CA PRO A 74 7.55 3.00 21.15
C PRO A 74 6.08 3.31 20.83
N THR A 75 5.80 4.26 19.95
CA THR A 75 4.44 4.66 19.58
C THR A 75 3.68 3.57 18.82
N THR A 76 4.41 2.55 18.35
CA THR A 76 3.88 1.45 17.54
C THR A 76 3.66 0.18 18.35
N PHE A 77 3.75 0.23 19.69
CA PHE A 77 3.54 -0.95 20.52
C PHE A 77 2.14 -1.53 20.35
N GLN A 78 2.04 -2.81 20.02
CA GLN A 78 0.76 -3.54 19.91
C GLN A 78 0.90 -4.99 20.39
N LEU A 79 -0.17 -5.54 20.96
CA LEU A 79 -0.25 -6.98 21.24
C LEU A 79 -0.54 -7.75 19.95
N VAL A 80 0.01 -8.96 19.82
CA VAL A 80 -0.24 -9.85 18.68
C VAL A 80 -1.48 -10.71 18.95
N PRO A 81 -2.58 -10.54 18.20
CA PRO A 81 -3.89 -11.09 18.59
C PRO A 81 -3.99 -12.63 18.50
N TRP A 82 -3.23 -13.27 17.61
CA TRP A 82 -3.18 -14.75 17.50
C TRP A 82 -2.16 -15.41 18.45
N ARG A 83 -1.51 -14.63 19.32
CA ARG A 83 -0.57 -15.11 20.36
C ARG A 83 -0.99 -14.62 21.75
N GLN A 84 -2.30 -14.64 22.00
CA GLN A 84 -2.87 -14.34 23.31
C GLN A 84 -2.90 -15.61 24.17
N GLY A 85 -2.59 -15.47 25.46
CA GLY A 85 -2.48 -16.58 26.43
C GLY A 85 -1.82 -16.11 27.73
N GLU A 86 -1.36 -17.05 28.58
CA GLU A 86 -0.69 -16.72 29.85
C GLU A 86 0.62 -15.92 29.67
N ARG A 87 1.22 -16.02 28.49
CA ARG A 87 2.50 -15.42 28.11
C ARG A 87 2.41 -14.72 26.75
N PRO A 88 1.71 -13.57 26.66
CA PRO A 88 1.41 -12.92 25.38
C PRO A 88 2.66 -12.43 24.64
N VAL A 89 2.50 -12.16 23.34
CA VAL A 89 3.53 -11.57 22.47
C VAL A 89 3.11 -10.17 22.06
N ALA A 90 4.07 -9.24 22.04
CA ALA A 90 3.88 -7.88 21.52
C ALA A 90 4.74 -7.64 20.28
N ARG A 91 4.48 -6.56 19.55
CA ARG A 91 5.29 -6.08 18.44
C ARG A 91 5.53 -4.58 18.50
N LEU A 92 6.63 -4.14 17.91
CA LEU A 92 7.01 -2.75 17.65
C LEU A 92 7.53 -2.66 16.22
N PHE A 93 7.15 -1.64 15.46
CA PHE A 93 7.88 -1.29 14.24
C PHE A 93 9.21 -0.64 14.60
N CYS A 94 10.21 -0.87 13.77
CA CYS A 94 11.54 -0.31 13.90
C CYS A 94 11.86 0.59 12.71
N ASP A 95 12.60 1.66 12.98
CA ASP A 95 13.41 2.33 11.97
C ASP A 95 14.77 1.62 11.86
N ILE A 96 15.37 1.63 10.68
CA ILE A 96 16.69 1.02 10.47
C ILE A 96 17.75 2.11 10.50
N LEU A 97 18.78 1.89 11.32
CA LEU A 97 19.92 2.79 11.49
C LEU A 97 21.21 2.09 11.07
N GLN A 98 22.20 2.89 10.69
CA GLN A 98 23.59 2.47 10.58
C GLN A 98 24.21 2.26 11.97
N PRO A 99 25.35 1.55 12.08
CA PRO A 99 26.04 1.34 13.36
C PRO A 99 26.44 2.63 14.10
N ASP A 100 26.62 3.74 13.37
CA ASP A 100 26.91 5.06 13.93
C ASP A 100 25.65 5.79 14.46
N GLY A 101 24.48 5.16 14.37
CA GLY A 101 23.19 5.69 14.79
C GLY A 101 22.49 6.59 13.77
N THR A 102 23.08 6.85 12.61
CA THR A 102 22.43 7.63 11.55
C THR A 102 21.36 6.82 10.82
N PRO A 103 20.28 7.45 10.28
CA PRO A 103 19.25 6.71 9.55
C PRO A 103 19.81 6.00 8.31
N TYR A 104 19.41 4.74 8.12
CA TYR A 104 19.81 3.98 6.94
C TYR A 104 19.07 4.49 5.68
N PRO A 105 19.76 4.88 4.60
CA PRO A 105 19.12 5.44 3.41
C PRO A 105 18.16 4.49 2.68
N GLY A 106 18.31 3.17 2.85
CA GLY A 106 17.44 2.16 2.24
C GLY A 106 16.18 1.83 3.06
N ASP A 107 15.99 2.43 4.24
CA ASP A 107 14.78 2.21 5.05
C ASP A 107 13.57 2.90 4.42
N THR A 108 12.62 2.08 3.96
CA THR A 108 11.41 2.57 3.31
C THR A 108 10.50 3.37 4.25
N ARG A 109 10.50 3.03 5.55
CA ARG A 109 9.75 3.77 6.57
C ARG A 109 10.35 5.15 6.78
N PHE A 110 11.69 5.23 6.86
CA PHE A 110 12.41 6.50 6.96
C PHE A 110 12.23 7.39 5.71
N ALA A 111 12.27 6.81 4.51
CA ALA A 111 12.04 7.56 3.28
C ALA A 111 10.65 8.24 3.29
N PHE A 112 9.62 7.55 3.76
CA PHE A 112 8.30 8.16 3.89
C PHE A 112 8.23 9.22 5.00
N LYS A 113 8.88 9.00 6.15
CA LYS A 113 9.01 10.02 7.22
C LYS A 113 9.60 11.34 6.70
N ARG A 114 10.65 11.27 5.87
CA ARG A 114 11.27 12.46 5.25
C ARG A 114 10.27 13.25 4.40
N LEU A 115 9.42 12.57 3.63
CA LEU A 115 8.40 13.23 2.80
C LEU A 115 7.27 13.83 3.64
N LEU A 116 6.84 13.15 4.70
CA LEU A 116 5.86 13.68 5.64
C LEU A 116 6.39 14.93 6.36
N ALA A 117 7.67 14.97 6.72
CA ALA A 117 8.30 16.16 7.28
C ALA A 117 8.26 17.35 6.30
N ARG A 118 8.58 17.14 5.02
CA ARG A 118 8.46 18.17 3.96
C ARG A 118 7.02 18.68 3.81
N ALA A 119 6.02 17.80 3.90
CA ALA A 119 4.62 18.20 3.88
C ALA A 119 4.26 19.06 5.10
N MET A 120 4.74 18.67 6.28
CA MET A 120 4.52 19.37 7.55
C MET A 120 5.19 20.75 7.57
N GLU A 121 6.36 20.93 6.97
CA GLU A 121 7.03 22.23 6.80
C GLU A 121 6.15 23.24 6.03
N LYS A 122 5.24 22.74 5.19
CA LYS A 122 4.25 23.54 4.45
C LYS A 122 2.91 23.66 5.19
N GLY A 123 2.83 23.13 6.42
CA GLY A 123 1.64 23.12 7.26
C GLY A 123 0.67 21.97 6.96
N TYR A 124 1.01 21.04 6.07
CA TYR A 124 0.11 19.97 5.68
C TYR A 124 0.27 18.71 6.54
N THR A 125 -0.84 18.22 7.08
CA THR A 125 -0.96 16.84 7.58
C THR A 125 -1.56 15.97 6.49
N PHE A 126 -0.86 14.88 6.13
CA PHE A 126 -1.32 13.94 5.11
C PHE A 126 -2.11 12.78 5.73
N PHE A 127 -3.35 12.62 5.30
CA PHE A 127 -4.23 11.52 5.70
C PHE A 127 -4.47 10.56 4.53
N VAL A 128 -4.39 9.27 4.84
CA VAL A 128 -4.53 8.17 3.87
C VAL A 128 -5.54 7.16 4.38
N GLY A 129 -6.36 6.62 3.48
CA GLY A 129 -7.25 5.49 3.72
C GLY A 129 -7.19 4.52 2.54
N PRO A 130 -6.36 3.48 2.58
CA PRO A 130 -6.27 2.47 1.53
C PRO A 130 -7.34 1.39 1.72
N GLU A 131 -8.06 1.06 0.64
CA GLU A 131 -9.00 -0.07 0.55
C GLU A 131 -8.23 -1.24 -0.07
N LEU A 132 -7.86 -2.26 0.71
CA LEU A 132 -7.09 -3.40 0.19
C LEU A 132 -8.04 -4.56 -0.07
N GLU A 133 -8.20 -4.88 -1.35
CA GLU A 133 -8.87 -6.09 -1.77
C GLU A 133 -7.93 -7.29 -1.64
N TYR A 134 -8.47 -8.48 -1.39
CA TYR A 134 -7.71 -9.71 -1.31
C TYR A 134 -8.57 -10.93 -1.61
N PHE A 135 -7.92 -12.08 -1.87
CA PHE A 135 -8.59 -13.35 -2.07
C PHE A 135 -8.34 -14.31 -0.91
N TYR A 136 -9.35 -15.12 -0.58
CA TYR A 136 -9.19 -16.35 0.18
C TYR A 136 -9.28 -17.57 -0.75
N PHE A 137 -8.29 -18.46 -0.68
CA PHE A 137 -8.23 -19.72 -1.41
C PHE A 137 -8.07 -20.90 -0.45
N ALA A 138 -8.38 -22.11 -0.93
CA ALA A 138 -8.22 -23.32 -0.14
C ALA A 138 -6.74 -23.60 0.22
N ASP A 139 -5.79 -23.31 -0.68
CA ASP A 139 -4.36 -23.44 -0.44
C ASP A 139 -3.54 -22.47 -1.31
N ASN A 140 -2.21 -22.57 -1.26
CA ASN A 140 -1.26 -21.74 -2.00
C ASN A 140 -0.66 -22.42 -3.24
N GLY A 141 -1.10 -23.62 -3.60
CA GLY A 141 -0.64 -24.34 -4.78
C GLY A 141 -1.42 -23.95 -6.03
N GLU A 142 -2.75 -23.85 -5.91
CA GLU A 142 -3.66 -23.41 -6.99
C GLU A 142 -4.75 -22.48 -6.43
N PRO A 143 -5.24 -21.49 -7.21
CA PRO A 143 -6.26 -20.55 -6.76
C PRO A 143 -7.66 -21.19 -6.73
N ARG A 144 -7.85 -22.19 -5.87
CA ARG A 144 -9.15 -22.86 -5.67
C ARG A 144 -10.03 -21.99 -4.78
N PHE A 145 -11.09 -21.43 -5.36
CA PHE A 145 -12.09 -20.63 -4.66
C PHE A 145 -12.71 -21.38 -3.49
N LEU A 146 -13.02 -20.64 -2.42
CA LEU A 146 -13.80 -21.16 -1.31
C LEU A 146 -15.30 -21.12 -1.61
N ASP A 147 -15.73 -20.13 -2.38
CA ASP A 147 -17.13 -19.83 -2.64
C ASP A 147 -17.37 -19.25 -4.04
N SER A 148 -18.60 -18.81 -4.31
CA SER A 148 -19.03 -18.24 -5.60
C SER A 148 -19.80 -16.93 -5.43
N GLY A 149 -19.61 -16.27 -4.28
CA GLY A 149 -20.24 -14.98 -3.99
C GLY A 149 -19.75 -13.87 -4.92
N GLY A 150 -20.56 -12.84 -5.06
CA GLY A 150 -20.21 -11.58 -5.71
C GLY A 150 -20.38 -10.38 -4.78
N TYR A 151 -20.44 -9.20 -5.37
CA TYR A 151 -20.41 -7.93 -4.65
C TYR A 151 -21.58 -7.80 -3.65
N PHE A 152 -21.24 -7.60 -2.37
CA PHE A 152 -22.19 -7.53 -1.25
C PHE A 152 -23.05 -8.79 -0.98
N ASP A 153 -22.75 -9.92 -1.60
CA ASP A 153 -23.48 -11.16 -1.31
C ASP A 153 -23.31 -11.59 0.15
N SER A 154 -24.35 -12.25 0.67
CA SER A 154 -24.36 -12.84 2.00
C SER A 154 -24.45 -14.36 1.90
N ARG A 155 -24.55 -15.03 3.07
CA ARG A 155 -24.82 -16.47 3.11
C ARG A 155 -26.14 -16.79 2.39
N PRO A 156 -26.22 -17.91 1.65
CA PRO A 156 -25.25 -19.01 1.60
C PRO A 156 -24.12 -18.86 0.56
N MET A 157 -24.08 -17.77 -0.22
CA MET A 157 -23.09 -17.57 -1.29
C MET A 157 -21.71 -17.14 -0.77
N ASP A 158 -21.67 -16.31 0.28
CA ASP A 158 -20.43 -15.84 0.93
C ASP A 158 -20.01 -16.80 2.07
N LEU A 159 -18.88 -17.48 1.89
CA LEU A 159 -18.30 -18.36 2.92
C LEU A 159 -17.14 -17.68 3.68
N GLY A 160 -16.65 -16.53 3.20
CA GLY A 160 -15.60 -15.74 3.83
C GLY A 160 -16.05 -14.87 5.02
N GLY A 161 -17.36 -14.71 5.26
CA GLY A 161 -17.90 -13.80 6.27
C GLY A 161 -17.38 -14.01 7.71
N ASP A 162 -17.18 -15.27 8.14
CA ASP A 162 -16.63 -15.55 9.48
C ASP A 162 -15.13 -15.19 9.57
N LEU A 163 -14.36 -15.41 8.50
CA LEU A 163 -12.94 -15.02 8.42
C LEU A 163 -12.78 -13.50 8.46
N ARG A 164 -13.64 -12.76 7.74
CA ARG A 164 -13.67 -11.29 7.80
C ARG A 164 -13.99 -10.82 9.21
N ARG A 165 -15.00 -11.42 9.86
CA ARG A 165 -15.38 -11.08 11.25
C ARG A 165 -14.24 -11.29 12.24
N GLU A 166 -13.54 -12.43 12.18
CA GLU A 166 -12.40 -12.72 13.06
C GLU A 166 -11.22 -11.76 12.80
N THR A 167 -10.97 -11.44 11.54
CA THR A 167 -9.98 -10.43 11.14
C THR A 167 -10.31 -9.06 11.72
N ILE A 168 -11.58 -8.63 11.65
CA ILE A 168 -12.04 -7.36 12.22
C ILE A 168 -11.79 -7.31 13.73
N PHE A 169 -12.13 -8.37 14.47
CA PHE A 169 -11.88 -8.41 15.91
C PHE A 169 -10.39 -8.36 16.26
N ALA A 170 -9.55 -9.04 15.48
CA ALA A 170 -8.11 -8.97 15.65
C ALA A 170 -7.59 -7.53 15.41
N LEU A 171 -8.00 -6.87 14.33
CA LEU A 171 -7.64 -5.48 14.04
C LEU A 171 -8.11 -4.51 15.13
N GLN A 172 -9.36 -4.63 15.58
CA GLN A 172 -9.91 -3.79 16.63
C GLN A 172 -9.16 -3.96 17.96
N SER A 173 -8.70 -5.17 18.28
CA SER A 173 -7.86 -5.43 19.47
C SER A 173 -6.48 -4.75 19.40
N MET A 174 -6.04 -4.35 18.20
CA MET A 174 -4.82 -3.58 17.93
C MET A 174 -5.10 -2.08 17.73
N ASP A 175 -6.28 -1.59 18.14
CA ASP A 175 -6.74 -0.19 17.95
C ASP A 175 -6.82 0.25 16.47
N ILE A 176 -6.98 -0.71 15.55
CA ILE A 176 -7.24 -0.45 14.14
C ILE A 176 -8.75 -0.41 13.93
N ARG A 177 -9.27 0.80 13.64
CA ARG A 177 -10.70 1.01 13.42
C ARG A 177 -11.11 0.58 12.01
N VAL A 178 -12.06 -0.35 11.95
CA VAL A 178 -12.71 -0.79 10.71
C VAL A 178 -13.96 0.05 10.47
N GLU A 179 -14.18 0.46 9.22
CA GLU A 179 -15.38 1.17 8.76
C GLU A 179 -16.49 0.21 8.35
N TYR A 180 -16.23 -0.75 7.44
CA TYR A 180 -17.12 -1.87 7.12
C TYR A 180 -16.33 -2.99 6.41
N SER A 181 -16.99 -4.12 6.11
CA SER A 181 -16.41 -5.21 5.30
C SER A 181 -17.46 -5.84 4.41
N HIS A 182 -17.06 -6.38 3.26
CA HIS A 182 -17.96 -7.10 2.36
C HIS A 182 -17.23 -8.13 1.51
N HIS A 183 -18.04 -8.96 0.84
CA HIS A 183 -17.59 -9.73 -0.31
C HIS A 183 -17.42 -8.79 -1.51
N GLU A 184 -16.36 -9.00 -2.28
CA GLU A 184 -16.02 -8.22 -3.46
C GLU A 184 -16.61 -8.84 -4.75
N VAL A 185 -16.34 -8.23 -5.90
CA VAL A 185 -16.95 -8.60 -7.19
C VAL A 185 -16.62 -10.04 -7.61
N ALA A 186 -15.36 -10.49 -7.45
CA ALA A 186 -14.96 -11.83 -7.89
C ALA A 186 -15.20 -12.91 -6.81
N PRO A 187 -15.38 -14.18 -7.21
CA PRO A 187 -15.48 -15.31 -6.27
C PRO A 187 -14.33 -15.34 -5.26
N SER A 188 -14.67 -15.48 -3.98
CA SER A 188 -13.74 -15.47 -2.84
C SER A 188 -12.83 -14.25 -2.74
N GLN A 189 -13.27 -13.12 -3.33
CA GLN A 189 -12.66 -11.82 -3.16
C GLN A 189 -13.33 -11.09 -1.99
N HIS A 190 -12.54 -10.37 -1.22
CA HIS A 190 -12.98 -9.73 0.01
C HIS A 190 -12.31 -8.37 0.20
N GLU A 191 -13.00 -7.49 0.93
CA GLU A 191 -12.49 -6.19 1.33
C GLU A 191 -12.90 -5.90 2.79
N ILE A 192 -11.98 -5.31 3.55
CA ILE A 192 -12.25 -4.73 4.88
C ILE A 192 -11.68 -3.32 4.88
N ASP A 193 -12.58 -2.34 4.96
CA ASP A 193 -12.21 -0.95 4.92
C ASP A 193 -11.80 -0.43 6.28
N LEU A 194 -10.62 0.19 6.33
CA LEU A 194 -10.10 0.82 7.53
C LEU A 194 -10.46 2.31 7.54
N ARG A 195 -10.68 2.85 8.73
CA ARG A 195 -10.75 4.31 8.87
C ARG A 195 -9.39 4.92 8.55
N TYR A 196 -9.40 6.00 7.78
CA TYR A 196 -8.20 6.75 7.42
C TYR A 196 -7.39 7.19 8.65
N ALA A 197 -6.08 7.31 8.49
CA ALA A 197 -5.15 7.77 9.51
C ALA A 197 -4.06 8.65 8.91
N GLU A 198 -3.26 9.28 9.76
CA GLU A 198 -2.08 10.02 9.32
C GLU A 198 -1.10 9.09 8.58
N GLY A 199 -0.42 9.62 7.56
CA GLY A 199 0.31 8.84 6.56
C GLY A 199 1.15 7.69 7.13
N LEU A 200 2.10 7.99 8.03
CA LEU A 200 3.00 6.97 8.58
C LEU A 200 2.24 5.88 9.36
N LYS A 201 1.30 6.30 10.22
CA LYS A 201 0.46 5.38 10.99
C LYS A 201 -0.37 4.50 10.05
N MET A 202 -0.91 5.06 8.97
CA MET A 202 -1.66 4.29 7.98
C MET A 202 -0.77 3.30 7.23
N ALA A 203 0.48 3.63 6.91
CA ALA A 203 1.43 2.68 6.31
C ALA A 203 1.72 1.50 7.26
N ASP A 204 1.98 1.77 8.55
CA ASP A 204 2.17 0.74 9.59
C ASP A 204 0.89 -0.13 9.78
N MET A 205 -0.30 0.50 9.73
CA MET A 205 -1.59 -0.20 9.76
C MET A 205 -1.80 -1.06 8.51
N THR A 206 -1.39 -0.60 7.33
CA THR A 206 -1.49 -1.36 6.07
C THR A 206 -0.61 -2.60 6.10
N MET A 207 0.63 -2.47 6.58
CA MET A 207 1.52 -3.62 6.84
C MET A 207 0.87 -4.61 7.80
N THR A 208 0.38 -4.11 8.93
CA THR A 208 -0.27 -4.93 9.97
C THR A 208 -1.49 -5.66 9.43
N TYR A 209 -2.33 -4.97 8.65
CA TYR A 209 -3.56 -5.51 8.09
C TYR A 209 -3.29 -6.73 7.21
N ARG A 210 -2.29 -6.65 6.31
CA ARG A 210 -1.90 -7.78 5.46
C ARG A 210 -1.47 -9.01 6.26
N ILE A 211 -0.77 -8.81 7.37
CA ILE A 211 -0.34 -9.91 8.24
C ILE A 211 -1.51 -10.50 9.02
N VAL A 212 -2.39 -9.65 9.59
CA VAL A 212 -3.57 -10.11 10.34
C VAL A 212 -4.47 -10.96 9.44
N VAL A 213 -4.79 -10.50 8.22
CA VAL A 213 -5.59 -11.26 7.25
C VAL A 213 -4.98 -12.64 6.97
N LYS A 214 -3.66 -12.68 6.73
CA LYS A 214 -2.93 -13.93 6.46
C LYS A 214 -2.89 -14.87 7.66
N GLU A 215 -2.65 -14.35 8.86
CA GLU A 215 -2.57 -15.16 10.07
C GLU A 215 -3.92 -15.73 10.48
N ILE A 216 -5.00 -14.94 10.39
CA ILE A 216 -6.35 -15.44 10.65
C ILE A 216 -6.74 -16.52 9.63
N ALA A 217 -6.51 -16.28 8.33
CA ALA A 217 -6.78 -17.28 7.31
C ALA A 217 -6.00 -18.58 7.55
N ARG A 218 -4.68 -18.47 7.81
CA ARG A 218 -3.82 -19.61 8.10
C ARG A 218 -4.30 -20.41 9.32
N SER A 219 -4.79 -19.72 10.36
CA SER A 219 -5.33 -20.38 11.56
C SER A 219 -6.59 -21.21 11.30
N ARG A 220 -7.27 -20.96 10.17
CA ARG A 220 -8.48 -21.66 9.71
C ARG A 220 -8.21 -22.61 8.53
N GLY A 221 -6.95 -22.86 8.19
CA GLY A 221 -6.61 -23.72 7.05
C GLY A 221 -6.96 -23.11 5.69
N VAL A 222 -7.02 -21.78 5.61
CA VAL A 222 -7.30 -21.00 4.40
C VAL A 222 -6.06 -20.20 4.02
N TYR A 223 -5.85 -19.98 2.73
CA TYR A 223 -4.76 -19.17 2.22
C TYR A 223 -5.26 -17.79 1.78
N ALA A 224 -4.74 -16.73 2.39
CA ALA A 224 -5.04 -15.36 1.96
C ALA A 224 -3.94 -14.81 1.06
N THR A 225 -4.32 -14.15 -0.03
CA THR A 225 -3.39 -13.50 -0.94
C THR A 225 -3.84 -12.10 -1.33
N PHE A 226 -2.86 -11.18 -1.38
CA PHE A 226 -3.00 -9.82 -1.90
C PHE A 226 -2.42 -9.70 -3.31
N MET A 227 -2.26 -10.83 -4.00
CA MET A 227 -1.75 -10.87 -5.37
C MET A 227 -2.67 -10.05 -6.30
N PRO A 228 -2.15 -9.16 -7.16
CA PRO A 228 -2.99 -8.25 -7.94
C PRO A 228 -3.98 -8.94 -8.89
N LYS A 229 -3.59 -10.06 -9.49
CA LYS A 229 -4.41 -10.83 -10.43
C LYS A 229 -4.12 -12.32 -10.29
N PRO A 230 -4.72 -13.02 -9.31
CA PRO A 230 -4.46 -14.44 -9.10
C PRO A 230 -5.12 -15.31 -10.17
N VAL A 231 -6.22 -14.85 -10.79
CA VAL A 231 -6.99 -15.62 -11.78
C VAL A 231 -7.31 -14.74 -13.00
N PHE A 232 -7.15 -15.31 -14.20
CA PHE A 232 -7.52 -14.66 -15.47
C PHE A 232 -9.05 -14.59 -15.63
N GLY A 233 -9.55 -13.54 -16.27
CA GLY A 233 -10.97 -13.43 -16.63
C GLY A 233 -11.92 -12.95 -15.53
N ILE A 234 -11.41 -12.63 -14.34
CA ILE A 234 -12.19 -12.10 -13.21
C ILE A 234 -11.56 -10.82 -12.64
N ASN A 235 -12.22 -10.09 -11.75
CA ASN A 235 -11.63 -8.91 -11.11
C ASN A 235 -10.31 -9.25 -10.38
N GLY A 236 -9.37 -8.31 -10.39
CA GLY A 236 -8.14 -8.42 -9.60
C GLY A 236 -8.27 -7.63 -8.30
N SER A 237 -7.25 -7.70 -7.44
CA SER A 237 -7.22 -6.98 -6.17
C SER A 237 -6.53 -5.62 -6.30
N GLY A 238 -7.25 -4.54 -6.00
CA GLY A 238 -6.74 -3.17 -5.89
C GLY A 238 -6.33 -2.74 -4.48
N MET A 239 -5.60 -1.63 -4.42
CA MET A 239 -5.40 -0.84 -3.22
C MET A 239 -5.84 0.61 -3.49
N HIS A 240 -7.15 0.86 -3.51
CA HIS A 240 -7.67 2.20 -3.77
C HIS A 240 -7.28 3.13 -2.63
N THR A 241 -6.46 4.14 -2.93
CA THR A 241 -5.81 4.95 -1.90
C THR A 241 -6.53 6.30 -1.80
N HIS A 242 -7.37 6.44 -0.78
CA HIS A 242 -8.02 7.70 -0.45
C HIS A 242 -7.04 8.66 0.22
N GLN A 243 -6.98 9.91 -0.25
CA GLN A 243 -5.97 10.88 0.16
C GLN A 243 -6.58 12.25 0.41
N SER A 244 -6.06 12.93 1.45
CA SER A 244 -6.39 14.31 1.76
C SER A 244 -5.25 15.01 2.49
N LEU A 245 -5.14 16.33 2.29
CA LEU A 245 -4.25 17.19 3.07
C LEU A 245 -5.07 18.06 4.01
N PHE A 246 -4.55 18.29 5.22
CA PHE A 246 -5.18 19.12 6.24
C PHE A 246 -4.24 20.26 6.63
N LEU A 247 -4.81 21.45 6.85
CA LEU A 247 -4.15 22.60 7.46
C LEU A 247 -4.75 22.77 8.85
N GLY A 248 -4.04 22.26 9.87
CA GLY A 248 -4.60 22.09 11.21
C GLY A 248 -5.85 21.22 11.18
N ALA A 249 -6.98 21.74 11.64
CA ALA A 249 -8.25 21.00 11.65
C ALA A 249 -9.06 21.12 10.33
N LYS A 250 -8.62 21.93 9.36
CA LYS A 250 -9.36 22.18 8.12
C LYS A 250 -8.85 21.27 7.01
N ASN A 251 -9.73 20.48 6.42
CA ASN A 251 -9.43 19.76 5.18
C ASN A 251 -9.10 20.76 4.05
N ALA A 252 -7.85 20.73 3.59
CA ALA A 252 -7.31 21.65 2.59
C ALA A 252 -7.83 21.37 1.18
N PHE A 253 -8.47 20.21 0.93
CA PHE A 253 -9.03 19.86 -0.37
C PHE A 253 -10.42 20.45 -0.61
N PHE A 254 -11.12 20.89 0.42
CA PHE A 254 -12.49 21.39 0.30
C PHE A 254 -12.53 22.89 -0.01
N ASN A 255 -13.38 23.27 -0.97
CA ASN A 255 -13.76 24.66 -1.22
C ASN A 255 -15.25 24.78 -1.57
N PRO A 256 -16.08 25.44 -0.75
CA PRO A 256 -17.52 25.52 -1.00
C PRO A 256 -17.91 26.35 -2.23
N ALA A 257 -17.00 27.21 -2.74
CA ALA A 257 -17.27 28.07 -3.89
C ALA A 257 -16.99 27.38 -5.24
N ASP A 258 -16.29 26.26 -5.25
CA ASP A 258 -15.96 25.52 -6.47
C ASP A 258 -17.13 24.59 -6.86
N PRO A 259 -17.51 24.48 -8.15
CA PRO A 259 -18.61 23.59 -8.58
C PRO A 259 -18.43 22.12 -8.17
N PHE A 260 -17.18 21.66 -8.08
CA PHE A 260 -16.84 20.31 -7.64
C PHE A 260 -16.51 20.21 -6.15
N HIS A 261 -16.60 21.34 -5.44
CA HIS A 261 -16.22 21.53 -4.06
C HIS A 261 -14.73 21.28 -3.78
N LEU A 262 -13.90 21.47 -4.81
CA LEU A 262 -12.46 21.25 -4.76
C LEU A 262 -11.69 22.56 -4.66
N SER A 263 -10.77 22.64 -3.71
CA SER A 263 -9.83 23.75 -3.62
C SER A 263 -8.77 23.69 -4.72
N GLU A 264 -8.05 24.79 -4.91
CA GLU A 264 -6.88 24.82 -5.80
C GLU A 264 -5.77 23.87 -5.33
N ILE A 265 -5.70 23.59 -4.01
CA ILE A 265 -4.80 22.58 -3.45
C ILE A 265 -5.20 21.18 -3.93
N ALA A 266 -6.49 20.83 -3.87
CA ALA A 266 -6.97 19.54 -4.37
C ALA A 266 -6.71 19.40 -5.88
N LYS A 267 -7.02 20.43 -6.66
CA LYS A 267 -6.80 20.44 -8.12
C LYS A 267 -5.33 20.28 -8.47
N GLY A 268 -4.45 21.03 -7.81
CA GLY A 268 -3.00 20.91 -7.97
C GLY A 268 -2.49 19.52 -7.59
N TYR A 269 -3.02 18.94 -6.50
CA TYR A 269 -2.66 17.60 -6.07
C TYR A 269 -3.06 16.54 -7.10
N ILE A 270 -4.28 16.60 -7.63
CA ILE A 270 -4.78 15.72 -8.71
C ILE A 270 -3.91 15.88 -9.96
N ALA A 271 -3.63 17.12 -10.38
CA ALA A 271 -2.79 17.39 -11.55
C ALA A 271 -1.38 16.82 -11.39
N GLY A 272 -0.81 16.90 -10.19
CA GLY A 272 0.45 16.26 -9.82
C GLY A 272 0.42 14.74 -10.01
N LEU A 273 -0.56 14.07 -9.39
CA LEU A 273 -0.74 12.63 -9.55
C LEU A 273 -0.91 12.21 -11.01
N MET A 274 -1.68 12.97 -11.80
CA MET A 274 -1.88 12.68 -13.23
C MET A 274 -0.59 12.84 -14.04
N ARG A 275 0.15 13.94 -13.84
CA ARG A 275 1.40 14.20 -14.56
C ARG A 275 2.45 13.12 -14.33
N HIS A 276 2.54 12.64 -13.09
CA HIS A 276 3.57 11.70 -12.65
C HIS A 276 3.08 10.24 -12.65
N ALA A 277 1.86 9.96 -13.12
CA ALA A 277 1.22 8.64 -13.02
C ALA A 277 2.07 7.52 -13.62
N ARG A 278 2.58 7.72 -14.84
CA ARG A 278 3.36 6.72 -15.57
C ARG A 278 4.67 6.38 -14.84
N GLU A 279 5.41 7.39 -14.40
CA GLU A 279 6.69 7.19 -13.70
C GLU A 279 6.53 6.64 -12.28
N MET A 280 5.39 6.85 -11.61
CA MET A 280 5.12 6.22 -10.31
C MET A 280 4.58 4.79 -10.44
N THR A 281 4.21 4.35 -11.65
CA THR A 281 3.47 3.10 -11.83
C THR A 281 4.24 1.90 -11.30
N ALA A 282 5.55 1.79 -11.54
CA ALA A 282 6.29 0.63 -11.06
C ALA A 282 6.37 0.56 -9.52
N ILE A 283 6.26 1.68 -8.81
CA ILE A 283 6.24 1.68 -7.34
C ILE A 283 4.86 1.24 -6.83
N ASN A 284 3.79 1.76 -7.43
CA ASN A 284 2.41 1.44 -7.06
C ASN A 284 1.95 0.03 -7.54
N ASN A 285 2.62 -0.50 -8.57
CA ASN A 285 2.32 -1.75 -9.28
C ASN A 285 3.63 -2.52 -9.51
N GLN A 286 4.22 -2.96 -8.40
CA GLN A 286 5.63 -3.38 -8.37
C GLN A 286 5.91 -4.81 -8.84
N TRP A 287 4.90 -5.56 -9.26
CA TRP A 287 5.06 -6.96 -9.66
C TRP A 287 4.69 -7.15 -11.12
N VAL A 288 5.29 -8.14 -11.79
CA VAL A 288 4.84 -8.51 -13.15
C VAL A 288 3.34 -8.81 -13.19
N ASN A 289 2.80 -9.40 -12.12
CA ASN A 289 1.39 -9.72 -12.01
C ASN A 289 0.47 -8.47 -11.90
N SER A 290 0.97 -7.34 -11.39
CA SER A 290 0.22 -6.08 -11.30
C SER A 290 -0.35 -5.64 -12.65
N TYR A 291 0.42 -5.83 -13.72
CA TYR A 291 0.02 -5.45 -15.09
C TYR A 291 -1.01 -6.40 -15.72
N LYS A 292 -1.28 -7.54 -15.07
CA LYS A 292 -2.41 -8.42 -15.43
C LYS A 292 -3.72 -7.95 -14.77
N ARG A 293 -3.64 -7.09 -13.75
CA ARG A 293 -4.77 -6.35 -13.16
C ARG A 293 -5.12 -5.13 -14.00
N LEU A 294 -4.11 -4.35 -14.41
CA LEU A 294 -4.26 -3.12 -15.21
C LEU A 294 -4.63 -3.42 -16.66
N VAL A 295 -5.80 -4.01 -16.87
CA VAL A 295 -6.41 -4.28 -18.17
C VAL A 295 -7.85 -3.76 -18.19
N PRO A 296 -8.37 -3.26 -19.33
CA PRO A 296 -9.75 -2.79 -19.43
C PRO A 296 -10.79 -3.87 -19.05
N GLY A 297 -11.94 -3.43 -18.51
CA GLY A 297 -13.11 -4.29 -18.29
C GLY A 297 -13.25 -4.93 -16.90
N TYR A 298 -12.38 -4.62 -15.94
CA TYR A 298 -12.40 -5.20 -14.59
C TYR A 298 -12.30 -4.15 -13.46
N GLU A 299 -12.91 -2.97 -13.66
CA GLU A 299 -12.86 -1.80 -12.74
C GLU A 299 -11.46 -1.26 -12.38
N ALA A 300 -10.39 -1.80 -12.98
CA ALA A 300 -9.02 -1.37 -12.80
C ALA A 300 -8.65 -0.21 -13.74
N PRO A 301 -8.03 0.88 -13.24
CA PRO A 301 -7.73 2.03 -14.07
C PRO A 301 -6.55 1.76 -14.99
N VAL A 302 -6.72 2.01 -16.28
CA VAL A 302 -5.65 1.88 -17.29
C VAL A 302 -5.31 3.20 -17.98
N TYR A 303 -6.12 4.24 -17.74
CA TYR A 303 -6.01 5.53 -18.41
C TYR A 303 -5.86 6.67 -17.41
N VAL A 304 -4.84 7.51 -17.62
CA VAL A 304 -4.53 8.69 -16.81
C VAL A 304 -5.66 9.72 -17.00
N SER A 305 -6.55 9.76 -16.02
CA SER A 305 -7.80 10.51 -16.07
C SER A 305 -8.35 10.71 -14.65
N TRP A 306 -9.25 11.68 -14.50
CA TRP A 306 -9.99 11.85 -13.26
C TRP A 306 -11.48 12.14 -13.53
N ALA A 307 -12.32 11.78 -12.58
CA ALA A 307 -13.77 12.04 -12.62
C ALA A 307 -14.39 12.01 -11.21
N ARG A 308 -15.66 12.40 -11.09
CA ARG A 308 -16.37 12.33 -9.81
C ARG A 308 -17.07 11.00 -9.59
N ARG A 309 -17.72 10.45 -10.62
CA ARG A 309 -18.52 9.22 -10.51
C ARG A 309 -17.91 8.03 -11.23
N ASN A 310 -17.13 8.29 -12.27
CA ASN A 310 -16.66 7.26 -13.17
C ASN A 310 -15.57 6.36 -12.55
N ARG A 311 -15.87 5.06 -12.45
CA ARG A 311 -14.96 4.03 -11.93
C ARG A 311 -13.91 3.57 -12.94
N SER A 312 -14.05 3.93 -14.23
CA SER A 312 -13.03 3.65 -15.26
C SER A 312 -11.83 4.59 -15.17
N THR A 313 -11.92 5.67 -14.38
CA THR A 313 -10.85 6.66 -14.23
C THR A 313 -9.82 6.26 -13.18
N MET A 314 -8.60 6.78 -13.34
CA MET A 314 -7.51 6.55 -12.41
C MET A 314 -7.67 7.27 -11.08
N ILE A 315 -8.18 8.51 -11.11
CA ILE A 315 -8.46 9.30 -9.93
C ILE A 315 -9.97 9.56 -9.85
N ARG A 316 -10.60 9.02 -8.82
CA ARG A 316 -11.99 9.31 -8.53
C ARG A 316 -12.08 10.35 -7.40
N VAL A 317 -13.01 11.29 -7.52
CA VAL A 317 -13.31 12.26 -6.46
C VAL A 317 -14.72 12.01 -5.94
N PRO A 318 -14.87 11.32 -4.79
CA PRO A 318 -16.18 11.07 -4.19
C PRO A 318 -16.99 12.36 -4.05
N MET A 319 -18.30 12.29 -4.35
CA MET A 319 -19.17 13.45 -4.25
C MET A 319 -19.24 13.98 -2.81
N TYR A 320 -19.18 15.30 -2.68
CA TYR A 320 -19.40 15.99 -1.42
C TYR A 320 -20.81 15.69 -0.88
N LYS A 321 -20.88 15.38 0.42
CA LYS A 321 -22.13 15.26 1.17
C LYS A 321 -22.28 16.52 2.03
N PRO A 322 -23.39 17.28 1.95
CA PRO A 322 -23.59 18.48 2.75
C PRO A 322 -23.28 18.27 4.24
N GLY A 323 -22.45 19.14 4.83
CA GLY A 323 -22.00 19.06 6.22
C GLY A 323 -20.91 18.03 6.50
N LYS A 324 -20.27 17.48 5.44
CA LYS A 324 -19.15 16.53 5.53
C LYS A 324 -17.92 17.05 4.79
N GLU A 325 -17.56 18.31 5.03
CA GLU A 325 -16.42 19.01 4.40
C GLU A 325 -15.11 18.25 4.65
N GLN A 326 -14.97 17.71 5.86
CA GLN A 326 -13.80 16.94 6.29
C GLN A 326 -13.61 15.62 5.53
N ALA A 327 -14.66 15.11 4.87
CA ALA A 327 -14.60 13.87 4.10
C ALA A 327 -14.14 14.06 2.63
N THR A 328 -13.86 15.31 2.22
CA THR A 328 -13.37 15.64 0.87
C THR A 328 -12.01 15.02 0.64
N ARG A 329 -11.90 14.19 -0.39
CA ARG A 329 -10.70 13.40 -0.68
C ARG A 329 -10.66 13.02 -2.14
N ILE A 330 -9.50 12.54 -2.56
CA ILE A 330 -9.32 11.89 -3.86
C ILE A 330 -9.07 10.40 -3.63
N GLU A 331 -9.47 9.55 -4.56
CA GLU A 331 -9.29 8.11 -4.57
C GLU A 331 -8.38 7.76 -5.74
N PHE A 332 -7.12 7.40 -5.46
CA PHE A 332 -6.17 6.96 -6.48
C PHE A 332 -6.23 5.45 -6.60
N ARG A 333 -6.74 4.95 -7.74
CA ARG A 333 -7.16 3.54 -7.91
C ARG A 333 -6.09 2.63 -8.51
N SER A 334 -4.99 3.21 -9.00
CA SER A 334 -3.95 2.45 -9.69
C SER A 334 -3.09 1.55 -8.81
N PRO A 335 -2.85 1.81 -7.50
CA PRO A 335 -2.05 0.90 -6.68
C PRO A 335 -2.75 -0.44 -6.49
N ASP A 336 -1.94 -1.48 -6.29
CA ASP A 336 -2.39 -2.80 -5.86
C ASP A 336 -1.86 -3.10 -4.44
N PRO A 337 -2.45 -4.07 -3.70
CA PRO A 337 -2.14 -4.27 -2.30
C PRO A 337 -0.83 -5.04 -2.06
N ALA A 338 -0.17 -5.48 -3.14
CA ALA A 338 1.12 -6.12 -3.07
C ALA A 338 2.29 -5.13 -3.13
N CYS A 339 2.03 -3.83 -3.37
CA CYS A 339 3.09 -2.82 -3.30
C CYS A 339 3.61 -2.59 -1.87
N ASN A 340 4.79 -1.98 -1.77
CA ASN A 340 5.30 -1.45 -0.51
C ASN A 340 4.50 -0.18 -0.12
N PRO A 341 3.72 -0.19 0.98
CA PRO A 341 2.85 0.94 1.30
C PRO A 341 3.64 2.21 1.63
N TYR A 342 4.83 2.11 2.22
CA TYR A 342 5.66 3.29 2.52
C TYR A 342 6.13 3.98 1.25
N LEU A 343 6.64 3.21 0.27
CA LEU A 343 7.10 3.75 -1.01
C LEU A 343 5.94 4.27 -1.85
N SER A 344 4.84 3.51 -1.91
CA SER A 344 3.61 3.86 -2.62
C SER A 344 3.04 5.20 -2.14
N PHE A 345 2.86 5.35 -0.83
CA PHE A 345 2.35 6.62 -0.27
C PHE A 345 3.35 7.76 -0.39
N ALA A 346 4.66 7.49 -0.31
CA ALA A 346 5.70 8.50 -0.49
C ALA A 346 5.68 9.11 -1.90
N VAL A 347 5.63 8.28 -2.95
CA VAL A 347 5.62 8.80 -4.34
C VAL A 347 4.31 9.52 -4.65
N GLN A 348 3.18 9.03 -4.15
CA GLN A 348 1.88 9.69 -4.32
C GLN A 348 1.86 11.07 -3.65
N LEU A 349 2.36 11.18 -2.40
CA LEU A 349 2.50 12.45 -1.71
C LEU A 349 3.45 13.39 -2.44
N ALA A 350 4.61 12.89 -2.89
CA ALA A 350 5.58 13.69 -3.63
C ALA A 350 5.00 14.27 -4.93
N ALA A 351 4.30 13.45 -5.73
CA ALA A 351 3.63 13.89 -6.95
C ALA A 351 2.54 14.93 -6.67
N GLY A 352 1.71 14.69 -5.66
CA GLY A 352 0.66 15.64 -5.27
C GLY A 352 1.23 16.98 -4.81
N LEU A 353 2.30 16.97 -3.99
CA LEU A 353 2.98 18.20 -3.59
C LEU A 353 3.64 18.93 -4.76
N ALA A 354 4.27 18.20 -5.69
CA ALA A 354 4.86 18.77 -6.90
C ALA A 354 3.80 19.48 -7.76
N GLY A 355 2.60 18.91 -7.88
CA GLY A 355 1.48 19.54 -8.58
C GLY A 355 0.96 20.82 -7.91
N ILE A 356 0.90 20.84 -6.58
CA ILE A 356 0.53 22.04 -5.80
C ILE A 356 1.59 23.13 -5.98
N GLU A 357 2.86 22.79 -5.78
CA GLU A 357 3.99 23.75 -5.82
C GLU A 357 4.22 24.30 -7.23
N GLY A 358 4.16 23.43 -8.22
CA GLY A 358 4.30 23.76 -9.63
C GLY A 358 3.05 24.34 -10.27
N LYS A 359 1.92 24.42 -9.53
CA LYS A 359 0.61 24.89 -10.02
C LYS A 359 0.22 24.22 -11.34
N TYR A 360 0.33 22.90 -11.40
CA TYR A 360 0.07 22.18 -12.63
C TYR A 360 -1.39 22.36 -13.09
N PRO A 361 -1.63 22.54 -14.40
CA PRO A 361 -2.98 22.62 -14.91
C PRO A 361 -3.65 21.25 -14.76
N ILE A 362 -4.89 21.25 -14.27
CA ILE A 362 -5.74 20.06 -14.24
C ILE A 362 -6.62 20.07 -15.50
N PRO A 363 -6.67 18.97 -16.28
CA PRO A 363 -7.61 18.86 -17.40
C PRO A 363 -9.05 18.71 -16.88
N ASP A 364 -10.02 18.92 -17.76
CA ASP A 364 -11.43 18.68 -17.43
C ASP A 364 -11.68 17.20 -17.05
N PRO A 365 -12.64 16.93 -16.13
CA PRO A 365 -12.95 15.56 -15.73
C PRO A 365 -13.59 14.76 -16.88
N ILE A 366 -13.27 13.47 -16.96
CA ILE A 366 -13.78 12.55 -17.99
C ILE A 366 -14.88 11.66 -17.39
N GLU A 367 -16.12 12.11 -17.47
CA GLU A 367 -17.28 11.40 -16.87
C GLU A 367 -17.83 10.26 -17.76
N GLU A 368 -17.43 10.20 -19.04
CA GLU A 368 -17.74 9.10 -19.98
C GLU A 368 -16.88 7.85 -19.71
N ASP A 369 -17.41 6.66 -19.93
CA ASP A 369 -16.64 5.41 -19.80
C ASP A 369 -15.48 5.37 -20.80
N ILE A 370 -14.25 5.38 -20.29
CA ILE A 370 -13.03 5.43 -21.11
C ILE A 370 -12.75 4.07 -21.77
N TYR A 371 -13.31 2.97 -21.24
CA TYR A 371 -13.15 1.64 -21.84
C TYR A 371 -13.87 1.52 -23.19
N GLU A 372 -14.93 2.30 -23.41
CA GLU A 372 -15.67 2.32 -24.68
C GLU A 372 -15.02 3.23 -25.73
N MET A 373 -14.11 4.12 -25.33
CA MET A 373 -13.40 5.00 -26.25
C MET A 373 -12.44 4.18 -27.13
N ASN A 374 -12.29 4.57 -28.39
CA ASN A 374 -11.22 4.05 -29.23
C ASN A 374 -9.90 4.82 -29.01
N GLN A 375 -8.81 4.33 -29.60
CA GLN A 375 -7.48 4.93 -29.40
C GLN A 375 -7.39 6.38 -29.91
N LYS A 376 -8.01 6.69 -31.05
CA LYS A 376 -7.98 8.04 -31.64
C LYS A 376 -8.73 9.04 -30.76
N GLU A 377 -9.86 8.64 -30.19
CA GLU A 377 -10.64 9.49 -29.27
C GLU A 377 -9.85 9.81 -27.99
N ARG A 378 -9.16 8.81 -27.42
CA ARG A 378 -8.29 9.03 -26.26
C ARG A 378 -7.15 10.00 -26.57
N GLU A 379 -6.47 9.80 -27.70
CA GLU A 379 -5.36 10.67 -28.14
C GLU A 379 -5.83 12.11 -28.37
N ALA A 380 -6.99 12.30 -29.01
CA ALA A 380 -7.58 13.62 -29.25
C ALA A 380 -7.91 14.37 -27.95
N ARG A 381 -8.20 13.64 -26.86
CA ARG A 381 -8.48 14.19 -25.53
C ARG A 381 -7.24 14.22 -24.62
N GLY A 382 -6.06 13.85 -25.12
CA GLY A 382 -4.82 13.81 -24.34
C GLY A 382 -4.80 12.74 -23.24
N ILE A 383 -5.64 11.70 -23.35
CA ILE A 383 -5.74 10.63 -22.36
C ILE A 383 -4.61 9.62 -22.60
N GLN A 384 -3.62 9.63 -21.70
CA GLN A 384 -2.50 8.70 -21.74
C GLN A 384 -2.86 7.36 -21.07
N SER A 385 -2.24 6.28 -21.52
CA SER A 385 -2.34 4.98 -20.84
C SER A 385 -1.28 4.87 -19.75
N LEU A 386 -1.55 4.09 -18.70
CA LEU A 386 -0.52 3.60 -17.79
C LEU A 386 0.39 2.58 -18.51
N PRO A 387 1.62 2.36 -18.03
CA PRO A 387 2.48 1.31 -18.56
C PRO A 387 1.79 -0.05 -18.59
N GLY A 388 1.92 -0.78 -19.71
CA GLY A 388 1.25 -2.06 -19.93
C GLY A 388 2.01 -3.28 -19.39
N ASN A 389 3.25 -3.09 -18.93
CA ASN A 389 4.06 -4.13 -18.29
C ASN A 389 5.14 -3.53 -17.38
N LEU A 390 5.75 -4.38 -16.54
CA LEU A 390 6.78 -3.96 -15.58
C LEU A 390 7.99 -3.32 -16.28
N TYR A 391 8.42 -3.83 -17.42
CA TYR A 391 9.56 -3.27 -18.14
C TYR A 391 9.31 -1.84 -18.61
N GLU A 392 8.16 -1.58 -19.23
CA GLU A 392 7.76 -0.23 -19.64
C GLU A 392 7.73 0.71 -18.43
N ALA A 393 7.13 0.28 -17.32
CA ALA A 393 7.08 1.08 -16.10
C ALA A 393 8.48 1.38 -15.54
N LEU A 394 9.41 0.42 -15.59
CA LEU A 394 10.80 0.64 -15.20
C LEU A 394 11.52 1.64 -16.11
N GLN A 395 11.23 1.67 -17.41
CA GLN A 395 11.79 2.68 -18.32
C GLN A 395 11.29 4.09 -18.01
N GLU A 396 10.06 4.23 -17.50
CA GLU A 396 9.53 5.52 -17.03
C GLU A 396 10.19 5.93 -15.71
N VAL A 397 10.24 5.03 -14.71
CA VAL A 397 10.86 5.30 -13.40
C VAL A 397 12.30 5.74 -13.53
N LYS A 398 13.10 5.09 -14.39
CA LYS A 398 14.53 5.41 -14.60
C LYS A 398 14.78 6.86 -15.02
N LYS A 399 13.82 7.48 -15.69
CA LYS A 399 13.89 8.87 -16.17
C LYS A 399 13.36 9.86 -15.13
N SER A 400 12.78 9.37 -14.04
CA SER A 400 12.05 10.18 -13.08
C SER A 400 12.95 10.84 -12.06
N THR A 401 13.03 12.17 -12.12
CA THR A 401 13.59 12.97 -11.03
C THR A 401 12.71 12.90 -9.80
N LEU A 402 11.38 12.95 -9.96
CA LEU A 402 10.43 12.98 -8.84
C LEU A 402 10.50 11.71 -8.00
N VAL A 403 10.48 10.52 -8.63
CA VAL A 403 10.55 9.25 -7.90
C VAL A 403 11.92 9.08 -7.24
N ARG A 404 13.01 9.47 -7.91
CA ARG A 404 14.36 9.44 -7.32
C ARG A 404 14.45 10.33 -6.08
N GLU A 405 14.01 11.58 -6.15
CA GLU A 405 14.01 12.50 -5.02
C GLU A 405 13.10 12.04 -3.87
N ALA A 406 11.93 11.48 -4.21
CA ALA A 406 10.99 10.98 -3.22
C ALA A 406 11.60 9.81 -2.41
N LEU A 407 12.18 8.83 -3.10
CA LEU A 407 12.68 7.62 -2.45
C LEU A 407 14.10 7.78 -1.90
N GLY A 408 14.91 8.65 -2.52
CA GLY A 408 16.35 8.72 -2.31
C GLY A 408 17.11 7.73 -3.19
N ASP A 409 18.37 8.04 -3.49
CA ASP A 409 19.16 7.31 -4.48
C ASP A 409 19.30 5.82 -4.15
N HIS A 410 19.55 5.48 -2.89
CA HIS A 410 19.71 4.08 -2.47
C HIS A 410 18.47 3.24 -2.82
N ILE A 411 17.28 3.64 -2.34
CA ILE A 411 16.03 2.91 -2.60
C ILE A 411 15.73 2.89 -4.10
N PHE A 412 15.87 4.04 -4.77
CA PHE A 412 15.59 4.16 -6.21
C PHE A 412 16.41 3.16 -7.03
N GLU A 413 17.72 3.11 -6.81
CA GLU A 413 18.62 2.24 -7.57
C GLU A 413 18.41 0.76 -7.24
N LYS A 414 18.29 0.41 -5.96
CA LYS A 414 18.06 -0.99 -5.55
C LYS A 414 16.71 -1.51 -5.99
N PHE A 415 15.67 -0.68 -5.95
CA PHE A 415 14.34 -1.04 -6.44
C PHE A 415 14.39 -1.39 -7.93
N ILE A 416 14.99 -0.52 -8.76
CA ILE A 416 15.11 -0.74 -10.21
C ILE A 416 15.86 -2.04 -10.49
N VAL A 417 17.04 -2.23 -9.89
CA VAL A 417 17.84 -3.44 -10.10
C VAL A 417 17.08 -4.70 -9.72
N ASN A 418 16.38 -4.69 -8.58
CA ASN A 418 15.58 -5.84 -8.14
C ASN A 418 14.48 -6.18 -9.16
N LYS A 419 13.78 -5.16 -9.66
CA LYS A 419 12.67 -5.35 -10.62
C LYS A 419 13.11 -5.68 -12.02
N GLU A 420 14.31 -5.28 -12.44
CA GLU A 420 14.92 -5.77 -13.66
C GLU A 420 15.24 -7.27 -13.58
N ILE A 421 15.75 -7.75 -12.44
CA ILE A 421 15.99 -9.18 -12.22
C ILE A 421 14.67 -9.96 -12.26
N GLU A 422 13.61 -9.46 -11.62
CA GLU A 422 12.28 -10.07 -11.67
C GLU A 422 11.75 -10.15 -13.11
N TRP A 423 11.82 -9.03 -13.84
CA TRP A 423 11.38 -8.98 -15.23
C TRP A 423 12.17 -9.94 -16.11
N ASP A 424 13.49 -10.01 -15.95
CA ASP A 424 14.36 -10.90 -16.73
C ASP A 424 14.03 -12.38 -16.52
N ARG A 425 13.78 -12.77 -15.26
CA ARG A 425 13.29 -14.12 -14.92
C ARG A 425 11.93 -14.41 -15.55
N TYR A 426 11.02 -13.44 -15.55
CA TYR A 426 9.71 -13.61 -16.17
C TYR A 426 9.78 -13.76 -17.70
N ARG A 427 10.51 -12.88 -18.39
CA ARG A 427 10.56 -12.89 -19.87
C ARG A 427 11.30 -14.10 -20.46
N THR A 428 12.10 -14.80 -19.66
CA THR A 428 12.83 -16.01 -20.04
C THR A 428 12.07 -17.29 -19.70
N HIS A 429 10.96 -17.18 -18.94
CA HIS A 429 10.09 -18.30 -18.62
C HIS A 429 9.18 -18.65 -19.80
N VAL A 430 9.16 -19.93 -20.19
CA VAL A 430 8.23 -20.44 -21.20
C VAL A 430 6.95 -20.88 -20.52
N SER A 431 5.87 -20.13 -20.73
CA SER A 431 4.59 -20.35 -20.07
C SER A 431 3.76 -21.45 -20.74
N ARG A 432 2.78 -21.97 -19.99
CA ARG A 432 1.78 -22.91 -20.51
C ARG A 432 0.99 -22.34 -21.70
N TYR A 433 0.70 -21.03 -21.71
CA TYR A 433 0.04 -20.37 -22.83
C TYR A 433 0.84 -20.50 -24.13
N GLU A 434 2.16 -20.29 -24.06
CA GLU A 434 3.04 -20.40 -25.23
C GLU A 434 3.12 -21.84 -25.73
N LEU A 435 3.24 -22.81 -24.82
CA LEU A 435 3.27 -24.24 -25.16
C LEU A 435 1.95 -24.69 -25.79
N GLU A 436 0.80 -24.29 -25.24
CA GLU A 436 -0.51 -24.66 -25.78
C GLU A 436 -0.80 -23.99 -27.13
N LYS A 437 -0.35 -22.75 -27.33
CA LYS A 437 -0.67 -21.95 -28.53
C LYS A 437 0.29 -22.20 -29.69
N TYR A 438 1.59 -22.30 -29.42
CA TYR A 438 2.62 -22.22 -30.45
C TYR A 438 3.27 -23.57 -30.75
N LEU A 439 3.52 -24.44 -29.75
CA LEU A 439 4.17 -25.74 -29.97
C LEU A 439 3.44 -26.64 -30.99
N PRO A 440 2.09 -26.65 -31.09
CA PRO A 440 1.42 -27.46 -32.10
C PRO A 440 1.47 -26.87 -33.53
N ILE A 441 1.93 -25.63 -33.70
CA ILE A 441 1.82 -24.86 -34.96
C ILE A 441 3.18 -24.49 -35.56
N LEU A 442 4.07 -23.90 -34.75
CA LEU A 442 5.42 -23.46 -35.14
C LEU A 442 6.41 -24.63 -35.02
#